data_AF-A0A973ARP5-F1
#
_entry.id   AF-A0A973ARP5-F1
#
_cell.length_a   1.000
_cell.length_b   1.000
_cell.length_c   1.000
_cell.angle_alpha   90.00
_cell.angle_beta   90.00
_cell.angle_gamma   90.00
#
_symmetry.space_group_name_H-M   'P 1'
#
loop_
_entity.id
_entity.type
_entity.pdbx_description
1 polymer ?
#
loop_
_entity_poly.entity_id
_entity_poly.type
_entity_poly.pdbx_seq_one_letter_code
_entity_poly.pdbx_strand_id
1 'polypeptide(L)'
;MKIMNVCKLALTVMVISSASVFAEEGAHAASGGMGSLLPLSVGLAMALAVLGASTAQGKIGTAFMDGVSRNPGAQKSMFVPLILSLVFVETLVLFTFLVAQSLLEKF
;
A
#
# COMPACT_ATOMS: atom_id res chain seq x y z
N MET A 1 -23.80 0.02 -12.20
CA MET A 1 -23.46 1.46 -12.25
C MET A 1 -23.07 2.06 -10.90
N LYS A 2 -23.82 1.80 -9.81
CA LYS A 2 -23.53 2.34 -8.47
C LYS A 2 -22.13 2.00 -7.94
N ILE A 3 -21.68 0.74 -8.06
CA ILE A 3 -20.33 0.32 -7.65
C ILE A 3 -19.21 1.09 -8.37
N MET A 4 -19.38 1.38 -9.66
CA MET A 4 -18.37 2.05 -10.47
C MET A 4 -18.26 3.55 -10.15
N ASN A 5 -19.38 4.18 -9.76
CA ASN A 5 -19.36 5.56 -9.28
C ASN A 5 -18.79 5.65 -7.85
N VAL A 6 -18.99 4.63 -7.02
CA VAL A 6 -18.40 4.54 -5.68
C VAL A 6 -16.87 4.37 -5.77
N CYS A 7 -16.36 3.53 -6.67
CA CYS A 7 -14.90 3.41 -6.87
C CYS A 7 -14.26 4.71 -7.39
N LYS A 8 -14.94 5.44 -8.29
CA LYS A 8 -14.46 6.74 -8.78
C LYS A 8 -14.46 7.79 -7.67
N LEU A 9 -15.52 7.83 -6.86
CA LEU A 9 -15.62 8.74 -5.71
C LEU A 9 -14.55 8.43 -4.66
N ALA A 10 -14.30 7.15 -4.35
CA ALA A 10 -13.26 6.73 -3.43
C ALA A 10 -11.86 7.12 -3.93
N LEU A 11 -11.59 6.93 -5.23
CA LEU A 11 -10.33 7.36 -5.85
C LEU A 11 -10.15 8.88 -5.79
N THR A 12 -11.21 9.65 -6.06
CA THR A 12 -11.17 11.12 -5.98
C THR A 12 -10.99 11.62 -4.54
N VAL A 13 -11.62 10.99 -3.56
CA VAL A 13 -11.46 11.33 -2.13
C VAL A 13 -10.04 10.99 -1.64
N MET A 14 -9.47 9.87 -2.05
CA MET A 14 -8.06 9.54 -1.76
C MET A 14 -7.08 10.57 -2.36
N VAL A 15 -7.32 11.04 -3.59
CA VAL A 15 -6.45 12.05 -4.23
C VAL A 15 -6.54 13.41 -3.54
N ILE A 16 -7.73 13.83 -3.12
CA ILE A 16 -7.92 15.14 -2.46
C ILE A 16 -7.32 15.13 -1.04
N SER A 17 -7.33 13.99 -0.35
CA SER A 17 -6.80 13.86 1.03
C SER A 17 -5.27 13.93 1.08
N SER A 18 -4.59 13.72 -0.05
CA SER A 18 -3.13 13.89 -0.16
C SER A 18 -2.68 15.35 -0.08
N ALA A 19 -3.57 16.33 -0.30
CA ALA A 19 -3.21 17.75 -0.23
C ALA A 19 -2.81 18.19 1.19
N SER A 20 -3.40 17.59 2.23
CA SER A 20 -3.06 17.88 3.63
C SER A 20 -1.72 17.28 4.08
N VAL A 21 -1.21 16.25 3.40
CA VAL A 21 0.11 15.65 3.69
C VAL A 21 1.26 16.60 3.31
N PHE A 22 1.07 17.46 2.31
CA PHE A 22 2.09 18.44 1.87
C PHE A 22 2.05 19.77 2.63
N ALA A 23 1.09 19.96 3.54
CA ALA A 23 0.88 21.25 4.21
C ALA A 23 1.50 21.35 5.61
N GLU A 24 1.86 20.23 6.25
CA GLU A 24 2.46 20.23 7.60
C GLU A 24 3.97 20.52 7.59
N GLU A 25 4.63 20.45 6.43
CA GLU A 25 6.07 20.65 6.27
C GLU A 25 6.47 22.15 6.12
N GLY A 26 5.70 23.08 6.67
CA GLY A 26 6.02 24.51 6.65
C GLY A 26 7.13 24.92 7.62
N ALA A 27 7.47 24.05 8.59
CA ALA A 27 8.40 24.38 9.68
C ALA A 27 9.83 23.84 9.49
N HIS A 28 10.06 22.85 8.62
CA HIS A 28 11.39 22.24 8.39
C HIS A 28 12.08 22.68 7.08
N ALA A 29 11.42 23.45 6.23
CA ALA A 29 11.96 23.91 4.94
C ALA A 29 13.08 24.97 5.03
N ALA A 30 13.54 25.35 6.22
CA ALA A 30 14.49 26.46 6.42
C ALA A 30 15.98 26.07 6.40
N SER A 31 16.35 24.80 6.17
CA SER A 31 17.75 24.40 6.00
C SER A 31 17.94 23.61 4.71
N GLY A 32 18.62 24.21 3.72
CA GLY A 32 18.98 23.59 2.43
C GLY A 32 20.02 22.46 2.53
N GLY A 33 19.83 21.52 3.46
CA GLY A 33 20.62 20.29 3.60
C GLY A 33 19.83 19.06 3.15
N MET A 34 20.52 17.93 3.04
CA MET A 34 19.98 16.62 2.62
C MET A 34 18.64 16.23 3.29
N GLY A 35 18.35 16.77 4.48
CA GLY A 35 17.09 16.58 5.20
C GLY A 35 15.82 17.04 4.44
N SER A 36 15.91 18.03 3.55
CA SER A 36 14.71 18.55 2.88
C SER A 36 14.12 17.62 1.79
N LEU A 37 14.91 16.65 1.29
CA LEU A 37 14.43 15.65 0.32
C LEU A 37 14.08 14.30 0.96
N LEU A 38 14.40 14.09 2.23
CA LEU A 38 14.16 12.80 2.90
C LEU A 38 12.68 12.40 2.92
N PRO A 39 11.72 13.26 3.31
CA PRO A 39 10.29 12.89 3.32
C PRO A 39 9.79 12.48 1.93
N LEU A 40 10.23 13.18 0.89
CA LEU A 40 9.87 12.86 -0.50
C LEU A 40 10.40 11.48 -0.92
N SER A 41 11.66 11.17 -0.59
CA SER A 41 12.26 9.87 -0.91
C SER A 41 11.56 8.71 -0.18
N VAL A 42 11.16 8.92 1.07
CA VAL A 42 10.43 7.94 1.89
C VAL A 42 9.03 7.71 1.33
N GLY A 43 8.31 8.79 0.99
CA GLY A 43 6.99 8.70 0.37
C GLY A 43 7.03 7.97 -0.97
N LEU A 44 8.05 8.21 -1.79
CA LEU A 44 8.23 7.54 -3.08
C LEU A 44 8.55 6.05 -2.90
N ALA A 45 9.44 5.70 -1.97
CA ALA A 45 9.77 4.31 -1.66
C ALA A 45 8.52 3.53 -1.20
N MET A 46 7.70 4.14 -0.33
CA MET A 46 6.45 3.54 0.14
C MET A 46 5.43 3.38 -1.00
N ALA A 47 5.26 4.41 -1.84
CA ALA A 47 4.34 4.34 -2.97
C ALA A 47 4.68 3.18 -3.92
N LEU A 48 5.98 2.99 -4.24
CA LEU A 48 6.43 1.89 -5.09
C LEU A 48 6.18 0.51 -4.45
N ALA A 49 6.44 0.38 -3.14
CA ALA A 49 6.18 -0.87 -2.42
C ALA A 49 4.68 -1.21 -2.42
N VAL A 50 3.81 -0.25 -2.14
CA VAL A 50 2.35 -0.44 -2.12
C VAL A 50 1.80 -0.78 -3.52
N LEU A 51 2.31 -0.14 -4.58
CA LEU A 51 1.90 -0.45 -5.96
C LEU A 51 2.23 -1.90 -6.36
N GLY A 52 3.40 -2.40 -5.96
CA GLY A 52 3.77 -3.80 -6.16
C GLY A 52 2.87 -4.75 -5.37
N ALA A 53 2.66 -4.45 -4.09
CA ALA A 53 1.86 -5.25 -3.18
C ALA A 53 0.38 -5.34 -3.61
N SER A 54 -0.24 -4.22 -3.98
CA SER A 54 -1.64 -4.18 -4.43
C SER A 54 -1.85 -5.04 -5.68
N THR A 55 -0.89 -5.03 -6.60
CA THR A 55 -0.93 -5.85 -7.82
C THR A 55 -0.81 -7.35 -7.50
N ALA A 56 0.09 -7.72 -6.58
CA ALA A 56 0.25 -9.11 -6.15
C ALA A 56 -1.01 -9.61 -5.41
N GLN A 57 -1.54 -8.81 -4.48
CA GLN A 57 -2.72 -9.13 -3.69
C GLN A 57 -3.98 -9.31 -4.56
N GLY A 58 -4.15 -8.47 -5.58
CA GLY A 58 -5.21 -8.64 -6.58
C GLY A 58 -5.11 -9.99 -7.31
N LYS A 59 -3.91 -10.37 -7.75
CA LYS A 59 -3.68 -11.67 -8.42
C LYS A 59 -3.94 -12.86 -7.51
N ILE A 60 -3.48 -12.79 -6.25
CA ILE A 60 -3.71 -13.83 -5.23
C ILE A 60 -5.22 -14.01 -5.01
N GLY A 61 -5.96 -12.91 -4.86
CA GLY A 61 -7.41 -12.95 -4.67
C GLY A 61 -8.15 -13.56 -5.85
N THR A 62 -7.81 -13.17 -7.09
CA THR A 62 -8.41 -13.74 -8.30
C THR A 62 -8.13 -15.23 -8.43
N ALA A 63 -6.89 -15.66 -8.19
CA ALA A 63 -6.53 -17.09 -8.25
C ALA A 63 -7.29 -17.94 -7.21
N PHE A 64 -7.53 -17.39 -6.01
CA PHE A 64 -8.34 -18.04 -4.99
C PHE A 64 -9.81 -18.16 -5.44
N MET A 65 -10.41 -17.09 -5.95
CA MET A 65 -11.79 -17.11 -6.46
C MET A 65 -11.98 -18.06 -7.65
N ASP A 66 -11.02 -18.09 -8.58
CA ASP A 66 -11.04 -19.02 -9.71
C ASP A 66 -10.91 -20.48 -9.25
N GLY A 67 -10.08 -20.76 -8.24
CA GLY A 67 -9.96 -22.09 -7.66
C GLY A 67 -11.25 -22.55 -6.95
N VAL A 68 -11.83 -21.67 -6.13
CA VAL A 68 -13.08 -21.97 -5.39
C VAL A 68 -14.28 -22.10 -6.32
N SER A 69 -14.36 -21.30 -7.38
CA SER A 69 -15.46 -21.40 -8.35
C SER A 69 -15.43 -22.72 -9.15
N ARG A 70 -14.23 -23.24 -9.46
CA ARG A 70 -14.05 -24.54 -10.13
C ARG A 70 -14.24 -25.72 -9.20
N ASN A 71 -13.91 -25.57 -7.92
CA ASN A 71 -14.11 -26.59 -6.90
C ASN A 71 -14.50 -25.98 -5.54
N PRO A 72 -15.82 -25.84 -5.25
CA PRO A 72 -16.28 -25.24 -4.00
C PRO A 72 -15.81 -25.96 -2.73
N GLY A 73 -15.55 -27.28 -2.83
CA GLY A 73 -15.02 -28.07 -1.71
C GLY A 73 -13.59 -27.73 -1.32
N ALA A 74 -12.82 -27.08 -2.21
CA ALA A 74 -11.43 -26.71 -1.97
C ALA A 74 -11.26 -25.47 -1.08
N GLN A 75 -12.33 -24.70 -0.82
CA GLN A 75 -12.27 -23.43 -0.09
C GLN A 75 -11.53 -23.54 1.25
N LYS A 76 -11.80 -24.60 2.04
CA LYS A 76 -11.16 -24.81 3.34
C LYS A 76 -9.68 -25.15 3.22
N SER A 77 -9.30 -25.97 2.23
CA SER A 77 -7.91 -26.36 1.98
C SER A 77 -7.07 -25.20 1.44
N MET A 78 -7.68 -24.31 0.66
CA MET A 78 -7.03 -23.15 0.05
C MET A 78 -6.92 -21.93 0.97
N PHE A 79 -7.66 -21.89 2.09
CA PHE A 79 -7.69 -20.71 2.97
C PHE A 79 -6.34 -20.47 3.66
N VAL A 80 -5.69 -21.52 4.17
CA VAL A 80 -4.36 -21.39 4.80
C VAL A 80 -3.30 -20.86 3.81
N PRO A 81 -3.13 -21.44 2.61
CA PRO A 81 -2.18 -20.90 1.65
C PRO A 81 -2.55 -19.51 1.12
N LEU A 82 -3.85 -19.16 1.06
CA LEU A 82 -4.30 -17.79 0.77
C LEU A 82 -3.74 -16.80 1.80
N ILE A 83 -3.98 -17.05 3.08
CA ILE A 83 -3.52 -16.16 4.15
C ILE A 83 -2.00 -16.09 4.20
N LEU A 84 -1.29 -17.21 4.05
CA LEU A 84 0.18 -17.16 3.99
C LEU A 84 0.68 -16.31 2.82
N SER A 85 0.08 -16.43 1.64
CA SER A 85 0.46 -15.63 0.48
C SER A 85 0.22 -14.13 0.74
N LEU A 86 -0.91 -13.78 1.36
CA LEU A 86 -1.21 -12.39 1.73
C LEU A 86 -0.25 -11.85 2.79
N VAL A 87 0.02 -12.62 3.85
CA VAL A 87 0.97 -12.23 4.89
C VAL A 87 2.36 -12.00 4.31
N PHE A 88 2.85 -12.84 3.39
CA PHE A 88 4.15 -12.60 2.77
C PHE A 88 4.20 -11.27 1.99
N VAL A 89 3.14 -10.93 1.25
CA VAL A 89 3.05 -9.64 0.56
C VAL A 89 3.06 -8.49 1.57
N GLU A 90 2.29 -8.60 2.64
CA GLU A 90 2.21 -7.57 3.68
C GLU A 90 3.51 -7.43 4.47
N THR A 91 4.25 -8.51 4.72
CA THR A 91 5.54 -8.44 5.43
C THR A 91 6.58 -7.62 4.66
N LEU A 92 6.58 -7.65 3.32
CA LEU A 92 7.47 -6.82 2.51
C LEU A 92 7.11 -5.34 2.61
N VAL A 93 5.81 -5.03 2.64
CA VAL A 93 5.31 -3.66 2.85
C VAL A 93 5.65 -3.18 4.26
N LEU A 94 5.45 -4.00 5.29
CA LEU A 94 5.79 -3.67 6.67
C LEU A 94 7.29 -3.47 6.88
N PHE A 95 8.15 -4.26 6.23
CA PHE A 95 9.60 -4.01 6.26
C PHE A 95 9.97 -2.69 5.59
N THR A 96 9.33 -2.35 4.48
CA THR A 96 9.52 -1.03 3.84
C THR A 96 9.07 0.10 4.75
N PHE A 97 7.91 -0.04 5.39
CA PHE A 97 7.38 0.91 6.35
C PHE A 97 8.29 1.09 7.58
N LEU A 98 8.82 -0.01 8.12
CA LEU A 98 9.75 0.01 9.25
C LEU A 98 11.01 0.80 8.90
N VAL A 99 11.63 0.51 7.74
CA VAL A 99 12.82 1.24 7.27
C VAL A 99 12.49 2.72 7.03
N ALA A 100 11.34 3.03 6.43
CA ALA A 100 10.87 4.38 6.20
C ALA A 100 10.74 5.19 7.51
N GLN A 101 10.09 4.63 8.52
CA GLN A 101 9.95 5.27 9.83
C GLN A 101 11.30 5.43 10.54
N SER A 102 12.15 4.39 10.52
CA SER A 102 13.50 4.47 11.09
C SER A 102 14.40 5.51 10.41
N LEU A 103 14.14 5.85 9.15
CA LEU A 103 14.85 6.93 8.45
C LEU A 103 14.32 8.31 8.86
N LEU A 104 13.01 8.47 9.04
CA LEU A 104 12.41 9.73 9.50
C LEU A 104 12.82 10.07 10.94
N GLU A 105 12.87 9.09 11.84
CA GLU A 105 13.26 9.31 13.25
C GLU A 105 14.73 9.73 13.44
N LYS A 106 15.59 9.50 12.45
CA LYS A 106 17.03 9.79 12.53
C LYS A 106 17.40 11.23 12.18
N PHE A 107 16.47 12.03 11.65
CA PHE A 107 16.67 13.41 11.20
C PHE A 107 15.67 14.35 11.82
#